data_AF-A0A8S2Q007-F1
#
_entry.id   AF-A0A8S2Q007-F1
#
_cell.length_a   1.000
_cell.length_b   1.000
_cell.length_c   1.000
_cell.angle_alpha   90.00
_cell.angle_beta   90.00
_cell.angle_gamma   90.00
#
_symmetry.space_group_name_H-M   'P 1'
#
loop_
_entity.id
_entity.type
_entity.pdbx_description
1 polymer ?
#
loop_
_entity_poly.entity_id
_entity_poly.type
_entity_poly.pdbx_seq_one_letter_code
_entity_poly.pdbx_strand_id
1 'polypeptide(L)'
;HITDGTVAIICGILPLISPDSNPFNRNHDWKYEPIVKWTQLQQNVSWGSILLLGASLTIATTFEKSKLSDSVAQILGFASGVPRAAASIIIITVSWFFTKVTSNTSTVSIFLPVLDSVDFLIWLMTLIFN
;
A
#
# COMPACT_ATOMS: atom_id res chain seq x y z
N HIS A 1 25.55 -11.96 0.13
CA HIS A 1 25.27 -10.53 -0.09
C HIS A 1 24.04 -10.17 0.71
N ILE A 2 24.16 -9.22 1.64
CA ILE A 2 23.01 -8.66 2.37
C ILE A 2 22.50 -7.52 1.51
N THR A 3 21.24 -7.57 1.12
CA THR A 3 20.61 -6.55 0.26
C THR A 3 19.93 -5.51 1.14
N ASP A 4 19.84 -4.25 0.70
CA ASP A 4 19.23 -3.15 1.48
C ASP A 4 17.79 -3.46 1.94
N GLY A 5 17.07 -4.29 1.17
CA GLY A 5 15.75 -4.81 1.56
C GLY A 5 15.77 -5.72 2.79
N THR A 6 16.84 -6.51 2.97
CA THR A 6 17.02 -7.34 4.17
C THR A 6 17.22 -6.48 5.41
N VAL A 7 17.99 -5.39 5.29
CA VAL A 7 18.20 -4.42 6.38
C VAL A 7 16.89 -3.72 6.73
N ALA A 8 16.11 -3.28 5.73
CA ALA A 8 14.82 -2.64 5.95
C ALA A 8 13.81 -3.55 6.67
N ILE A 9 13.73 -4.83 6.28
CA ILE A 9 12.86 -5.81 6.95
C ILE A 9 13.27 -6.02 8.41
N ILE A 10 14.59 -6.14 8.68
CA ILE A 10 15.10 -6.31 10.05
C ILE A 10 14.77 -5.07 10.89
N CYS A 11 15.00 -3.86 10.38
CA CYS A 11 14.67 -2.62 11.09
C CYS A 11 13.17 -2.47 11.38
N GLY A 12 12.29 -3.00 10.53
CA GLY A 12 10.84 -2.99 10.76
C GLY A 12 10.35 -4.02 11.78
N ILE A 13 11.03 -5.16 11.91
CA ILE A 13 10.66 -6.25 12.84
C ILE A 13 11.25 -6.05 14.24
N LEU A 14 12.44 -5.43 14.34
CA LEU A 14 13.15 -5.20 15.60
C LEU A 14 12.28 -4.54 16.71
N PRO A 15 11.44 -3.53 16.42
CA PRO A 15 10.59 -2.87 17.42
C PRO A 15 9.44 -3.75 17.96
N LEU A 16 9.07 -4.82 17.24
CA LEU A 16 8.07 -5.79 17.72
C LEU A 16 8.64 -6.76 18.75
N ILE A 17 9.97 -6.93 18.75
CA ILE A 17 10.71 -7.87 19.62
C ILE A 17 11.37 -7.12 20.79
N SER A 18 11.67 -5.83 20.61
CA SER A 18 12.36 -5.04 21.62
C SER A 18 11.40 -4.62 22.73
N PRO A 19 11.75 -4.84 24.01
CA PRO A 19 10.96 -4.37 25.13
C PRO A 19 11.05 -2.84 25.24
N ASP A 20 9.90 -2.20 25.47
CA ASP A 20 9.77 -0.76 25.72
C ASP A 20 10.33 -0.37 27.11
N SER A 21 10.26 -1.29 28.07
CA SER A 21 10.77 -1.10 29.42
C SER A 21 12.23 -1.55 29.57
N ASN A 22 12.98 -0.81 30.38
CA ASN A 22 14.40 -1.00 30.62
C ASN A 22 14.68 -2.31 31.40
N PRO A 23 15.32 -3.33 30.78
CA PRO A 23 15.46 -4.68 31.35
C PRO A 23 16.42 -4.78 32.54
N PHE A 24 17.16 -3.71 32.86
CA PHE A 24 18.14 -3.66 33.95
C PHE A 24 17.62 -2.93 35.21
N ASN A 25 16.38 -2.42 35.19
CA ASN A 25 15.81 -1.73 36.34
C ASN A 25 15.26 -2.74 37.36
N ARG A 26 15.97 -2.91 38.49
CA ARG A 26 15.71 -3.95 39.51
C ARG A 26 14.50 -3.68 40.43
N ASN A 27 13.88 -2.50 40.32
CA ASN A 27 12.81 -2.06 41.25
C ASN A 27 11.39 -2.14 40.66
N HIS A 28 11.21 -2.69 39.46
CA HIS A 28 9.90 -2.84 38.82
C HIS A 28 9.62 -4.30 38.47
N ASP A 29 8.36 -4.73 38.66
CA ASP A 29 7.82 -5.94 38.06
C ASP A 29 7.92 -5.82 36.54
N TRP A 30 8.97 -6.40 35.97
CA TRP A 30 9.22 -6.33 34.54
C TRP A 30 8.05 -7.01 33.79
N LYS A 31 7.31 -6.22 33.02
CA LYS A 31 6.33 -6.72 32.06
C LYS A 31 6.86 -6.48 30.67
N TYR A 32 6.94 -7.55 29.88
CA TYR A 32 7.33 -7.48 28.49
C TYR A 32 6.22 -6.77 27.70
N GLU A 33 6.46 -5.53 27.32
CA GLU A 33 5.65 -4.80 26.36
C GLU A 33 6.54 -4.40 25.17
N PRO A 34 6.21 -4.82 23.94
CA PRO A 34 6.92 -4.37 22.74
C PRO A 34 6.82 -2.85 22.54
N ILE A 35 7.87 -2.24 21.98
CA ILE A 35 7.86 -0.82 21.59
C ILE A 35 6.71 -0.52 20.62
N VAL A 36 6.46 -1.44 19.68
CA VAL A 36 5.32 -1.36 18.75
C VAL A 36 4.44 -2.58 18.94
N LYS A 37 3.18 -2.34 19.34
CA LYS A 37 2.20 -3.41 19.51
C LYS A 37 1.69 -3.86 18.14
N TRP A 38 1.49 -5.18 17.96
CA TRP A 38 0.94 -5.73 16.72
C TRP A 38 -0.38 -5.06 16.30
N THR A 39 -1.26 -4.76 17.26
CA THR A 39 -2.51 -4.03 17.04
C THR A 39 -2.30 -2.64 16.47
N GLN A 40 -1.27 -1.91 16.92
CA GLN A 40 -0.92 -0.60 16.37
C GLN A 40 -0.38 -0.75 14.95
N LEU A 41 0.48 -1.74 14.71
CA LEU A 41 1.03 -2.00 13.37
C LEU A 41 -0.10 -2.34 12.37
N GLN A 42 -1.03 -3.20 12.77
CA GLN A 42 -2.15 -3.63 11.92
C GLN A 42 -3.06 -2.46 11.53
N GLN A 43 -3.29 -1.49 12.43
CA GLN A 43 -4.15 -0.33 12.17
C GLN A 43 -3.44 0.76 11.35
N ASN A 44 -2.15 0.98 11.57
CA ASN A 44 -1.41 2.07 10.95
C ASN A 44 -0.77 1.70 9.60
N VAL A 45 -0.66 0.40 9.29
CA VAL A 45 -0.08 -0.06 8.02
C VAL A 45 -1.15 -0.11 6.92
N SER A 46 -0.89 0.59 5.81
CA SER A 46 -1.70 0.53 4.59
C SER A 46 -1.43 -0.78 3.82
N TRP A 47 -1.98 -1.90 4.30
CA TRP A 47 -1.82 -3.24 3.70
C TRP A 47 -2.14 -3.29 2.20
N GLY A 48 -3.09 -2.46 1.75
CA GLY A 48 -3.42 -2.33 0.32
C GLY A 48 -2.24 -1.85 -0.52
N SER A 49 -1.43 -0.91 -0.03
CA SER A 49 -0.23 -0.44 -0.73
C SER A 49 0.84 -1.52 -0.81
N ILE A 50 1.02 -2.31 0.25
CA ILE A 50 1.97 -3.43 0.28
C ILE A 50 1.53 -4.54 -0.70
N LEU A 51 0.24 -4.88 -0.71
CA LEU A 51 -0.33 -5.84 -1.65
C LEU A 51 -0.21 -5.37 -3.11
N LEU A 52 -0.41 -4.07 -3.36
CA LEU A 52 -0.25 -3.49 -4.70
C LEU A 52 1.20 -3.54 -5.18
N LEU A 53 2.16 -3.27 -4.29
CA LEU A 53 3.59 -3.43 -4.57
C LEU A 53 3.96 -4.90 -4.85
N GLY A 54 3.42 -5.84 -4.07
CA GLY A 54 3.63 -7.27 -4.33
C GLY A 54 3.02 -7.73 -5.66
N ALA A 55 1.83 -7.20 -6.01
CA ALA A 55 1.17 -7.50 -7.27
C ALA A 55 1.99 -7.01 -8.47
N SER A 56 2.56 -5.81 -8.45
CA SER A 56 3.37 -5.30 -9.57
C SER A 56 4.61 -6.15 -9.84
N LEU A 57 5.29 -6.62 -8.77
CA LEU A 57 6.44 -7.52 -8.87
C LEU A 57 6.04 -8.91 -9.38
N THR A 58 4.90 -9.43 -8.92
CA THR A 58 4.36 -10.72 -9.37
C THR A 58 3.97 -10.67 -10.84
N ILE A 59 3.34 -9.58 -11.28
CA ILE A 59 2.96 -9.38 -12.68
C ILE A 59 4.21 -9.35 -13.55
N ALA A 60 5.25 -8.59 -13.18
CA ALA A 60 6.50 -8.54 -13.94
C ALA A 60 7.12 -9.94 -14.16
N THR A 61 7.24 -10.72 -13.09
CA THR A 61 7.79 -12.10 -13.17
C THR A 61 6.87 -13.07 -13.91
N THR A 62 5.56 -12.85 -13.85
CA THR A 62 4.56 -13.67 -14.56
C THR A 62 4.58 -13.41 -16.07
N PHE A 63 4.85 -12.16 -16.48
CA PHE A 63 5.01 -11.78 -17.88
C PHE A 63 6.22 -12.48 -18.53
N GLU A 64 7.34 -12.58 -17.82
CA GLU A 64 8.52 -13.31 -18.29
C GLU A 64 8.25 -14.83 -18.37
N LYS A 65 7.66 -15.41 -17.32
CA LYS A 65 7.40 -16.87 -17.26
C LYS A 65 6.39 -17.34 -18.29
N SER A 66 5.37 -16.53 -18.57
CA SER A 66 4.30 -16.91 -19.50
C SER A 66 4.69 -16.76 -20.98
N LYS A 67 5.89 -16.25 -21.29
CA LYS A 67 6.30 -15.82 -22.65
C LYS A 67 5.28 -14.87 -23.31
N LEU A 68 4.46 -14.22 -22.50
CA LEU A 68 3.44 -13.28 -22.96
C LEU A 68 4.11 -12.06 -23.59
N SER A 69 5.32 -11.73 -23.14
CA SER A 69 6.23 -10.77 -23.76
C SER A 69 6.37 -10.98 -25.28
N ASP A 70 6.58 -12.23 -25.73
CA ASP A 70 6.80 -12.52 -27.15
C ASP A 70 5.51 -12.35 -27.96
N SER A 71 4.38 -12.80 -27.41
CA SER A 71 3.06 -12.60 -28.01
C SER A 71 2.66 -11.12 -28.07
N VAL A 72 2.94 -10.35 -27.02
CA VAL A 72 2.71 -8.90 -26.97
C VAL A 72 3.63 -8.16 -27.94
N ALA A 73 4.90 -8.57 -28.05
CA ALA A 73 5.85 -8.00 -29.01
C ALA A 73 5.41 -8.26 -30.46
N GLN A 74 4.81 -9.42 -30.74
CA GLN A 74 4.25 -9.73 -32.05
C GLN A 74 3.05 -8.84 -32.39
N ILE A 75 2.14 -8.61 -31.42
CA ILE A 75 1.02 -7.67 -31.55
C ILE A 75 1.52 -6.23 -31.72
N LEU A 76 2.57 -5.83 -31.00
CA LEU A 76 3.23 -4.52 -31.14
C LEU A 76 3.92 -4.36 -32.50
N GLY A 77 4.48 -5.44 -33.04
CA GLY A 77 5.00 -5.50 -34.40
C GLY A 77 3.93 -5.22 -35.45
N PHE A 78 2.71 -5.77 -35.28
CA PHE A 78 1.55 -5.40 -36.10
C PHE A 78 1.11 -3.94 -35.88
N ALA A 79 1.31 -3.38 -34.68
CA ALA A 79 1.03 -1.99 -34.36
C ALA A 79 2.08 -1.01 -34.92
N SER A 80 3.19 -1.47 -35.53
CA SER A 80 4.19 -0.59 -36.15
C SER A 80 3.65 0.22 -37.33
N GLY A 81 2.50 -0.17 -37.89
CA GLY A 81 1.78 0.59 -38.90
C GLY A 81 0.95 1.76 -38.35
N VAL A 82 0.84 1.90 -37.03
CA VAL A 82 0.04 2.96 -36.38
C VAL A 82 0.83 4.27 -36.32
N PRO A 83 0.26 5.41 -36.75
CA PRO A 83 0.92 6.71 -36.66
C PRO A 83 1.30 7.05 -35.21
N ARG A 84 2.51 7.60 -34.99
CA ARG A 84 3.03 7.97 -33.66
C ARG A 84 2.04 8.80 -32.83
N ALA A 85 1.28 9.69 -33.47
CA ALA A 85 0.26 10.51 -32.82
C ALA A 85 -0.89 9.68 -32.22
N ALA A 86 -1.32 8.62 -32.88
CA ALA A 86 -2.40 7.76 -32.40
C ALA A 86 -1.96 6.91 -31.20
N ALA A 87 -0.72 6.39 -31.21
CA ALA A 87 -0.15 5.67 -30.07
C ALA A 87 -0.08 6.57 -28.81
N SER A 88 0.36 7.81 -28.96
CA SER A 88 0.40 8.78 -27.85
C SER A 88 -0.99 9.06 -27.26
N ILE A 89 -2.01 9.25 -28.09
CA ILE A 89 -3.39 9.49 -27.63
C ILE A 89 -3.94 8.29 -26.85
N ILE A 90 -3.64 7.07 -27.29
CA ILE A 90 -4.06 5.85 -26.59
C ILE A 90 -3.41 5.79 -25.21
N ILE A 91 -2.09 6.00 -25.13
CA ILE A 91 -1.35 5.99 -23.86
C ILE A 91 -1.91 7.06 -22.91
N ILE A 92 -2.12 8.28 -23.39
CA ILE A 92 -2.68 9.38 -22.59
C ILE A 92 -4.08 9.02 -22.08
N THR A 93 -4.93 8.46 -22.94
CA THR A 93 -6.30 8.08 -22.57
C THR A 93 -6.31 6.97 -21.52
N VAL A 94 -5.46 5.94 -21.68
CA VAL A 94 -5.33 4.83 -20.73
C VAL A 94 -4.80 5.34 -19.39
N SER A 95 -3.73 6.14 -19.38
CA SER A 95 -3.19 6.74 -18.16
C SER A 95 -4.19 7.66 -17.47
N TRP A 96 -4.97 8.45 -18.22
CA TRP A 96 -6.01 9.31 -17.68
C TRP A 96 -7.13 8.50 -17.02
N PHE A 97 -7.59 7.43 -17.66
CA PHE A 97 -8.59 6.52 -17.10
C PHE A 97 -8.08 5.83 -15.83
N PHE A 98 -6.86 5.30 -15.84
CA PHE A 98 -6.24 4.70 -14.65
C PHE A 98 -6.06 5.71 -13.51
N THR A 99 -5.71 6.95 -13.83
CA THR A 99 -5.59 8.04 -12.85
C THR A 99 -6.94 8.41 -12.28
N LYS A 100 -8.01 8.44 -13.08
CA LYS A 100 -9.40 8.62 -12.61
C LYS A 100 -9.82 7.52 -11.64
N VAL A 101 -9.52 6.26 -11.97
CA VAL A 101 -9.84 5.11 -11.11
C VAL A 101 -9.05 5.17 -9.80
N THR A 102 -7.73 5.38 -9.88
CA THR A 102 -6.84 5.42 -8.70
C THR A 102 -7.11 6.63 -7.81
N SER A 103 -7.35 7.81 -8.41
CA SER A 103 -7.66 9.04 -7.68
C SER A 103 -8.97 8.91 -6.94
N ASN A 104 -10.01 8.31 -7.52
CA ASN A 104 -11.31 8.18 -6.86
C ASN A 104 -11.22 7.21 -5.67
N THR A 105 -10.55 6.07 -5.83
CA THR A 105 -10.37 5.09 -4.74
C THR A 105 -9.44 5.60 -3.63
N SER A 106 -8.38 6.33 -3.97
CA SER A 106 -7.47 6.92 -2.98
C SER A 106 -8.14 8.05 -2.21
N THR A 107 -8.89 8.90 -2.91
CA THR A 107 -9.66 9.99 -2.31
C THR A 107 -10.68 9.41 -1.32
N VAL A 108 -11.51 8.46 -1.75
CA VAL A 108 -12.51 7.83 -0.87
C VAL A 108 -11.87 7.19 0.36
N SER A 109 -10.73 6.51 0.23
CA SER A 109 -10.04 5.90 1.38
C SER A 109 -9.45 6.92 2.36
N ILE A 110 -9.00 8.08 1.87
CA ILE A 110 -8.49 9.18 2.70
C ILE A 110 -9.65 9.93 3.38
N PHE A 111 -10.78 10.09 2.70
CA PHE A 111 -11.94 10.83 3.21
C PHE A 111 -12.90 9.98 4.07
N LEU A 112 -12.93 8.65 3.91
CA LEU A 112 -13.76 7.74 4.70
C LEU A 112 -13.64 7.94 6.23
N PRO A 113 -12.44 7.98 6.83
CA PRO A 113 -12.31 8.16 8.27
C PRO A 113 -12.76 9.55 8.74
N VAL A 114 -12.63 10.58 7.88
CA VAL A 114 -13.11 11.94 8.18
C VAL A 114 -14.64 11.97 8.16
N LEU A 115 -15.26 11.32 7.18
CA LEU A 115 -16.73 11.20 7.09
C LEU A 115 -17.30 10.42 8.28
N ASP A 116 -16.70 9.28 8.63
CA ASP A 116 -17.11 8.45 9.77
C ASP A 116 -17.00 9.22 11.11
N SER A 117 -15.92 10.00 11.28
CA SER A 117 -15.74 10.85 12.47
C SER A 117 -16.77 11.98 12.56
N VAL A 118 -17.14 12.59 11.43
CA VAL A 118 -18.15 13.66 11.38
C VAL A 118 -19.54 13.12 11.65
N ASP A 119 -19.89 11.96 11.08
CA ASP A 119 -21.18 11.29 11.31
C ASP A 119 -21.33 10.90 12.79
N PHE A 120 -20.28 10.36 13.41
CA PHE A 120 -20.28 10.08 14.85
C PHE A 120 -20.49 11.34 15.70
N LEU A 121 -19.85 12.46 15.33
CA LEU A 121 -19.93 13.72 16.07
C LEU A 121 -21.33 14.35 15.95
N ILE A 122 -21.93 14.31 14.77
CA ILE A 122 -23.31 14.75 14.53
C ILE A 122 -24.28 13.90 15.36
N TRP A 123 -24.13 12.58 15.35
CA TRP A 123 -24.95 11.67 16.15
C TRP A 123 -24.85 11.96 17.65
N LEU A 124 -23.65 12.17 18.16
CA LEU A 124 -23.41 12.53 19.56
C LEU A 124 -24.10 13.85 19.94
N MET A 125 -24.01 14.88 19.09
CA MET A 125 -24.69 16.16 19.30
C MET A 125 -26.21 15.95 19.36
N THR A 126 -26.80 15.21 18.42
CA THR A 126 -28.24 14.92 18.43
C THR A 126 -28.69 14.18 19.70
N LEU A 127 -27.86 13.31 20.27
CA LEU A 127 -28.17 12.58 21.51
C LEU A 127 -28.01 13.43 22.78
N ILE A 128 -27.11 14.42 22.77
CA ILE A 128 -26.91 15.33 23.91
C ILE A 128 -28.02 16.40 23.97
N PHE A 129 -28.56 16.81 22.82
CA PHE A 129 -29.55 17.89 22.71
C PHE A 129 -31.01 17.41 22.62
N ASN A 130 -31.28 16.11 22.75
CA ASN A 130 -32.61 15.50 22.76
C ASN A 130 -32.82 14.73 24.07
#